data_AF-A0A172E6T1-F1
#
_entry.id   AF-A0A172E6T1-F1
#
_cell.length_a   1.000
_cell.length_b   1.000
_cell.length_c   1.000
_cell.angle_alpha   90.00
_cell.angle_beta   90.00
_cell.angle_gamma   90.00
#
_symmetry.space_group_name_H-M   'P 1'
#
loop_
_entity.id
_entity.type
_entity.pdbx_description
1 polymer ?
#
loop_
_entity_poly.entity_id
_entity_poly.type
_entity_poly.pdbx_seq_one_letter_code
_entity_poly.pdbx_strand_id
1 'polypeptide(L)'
;GVGYRAAVQNNEIILNLGYSHPVNIKIPNIISVEVVQNTTINLKSCDKELLGLFAANIRAWRQPEPYKGKGILYKGEQIIRKAGKSAK
;
A
#
# COMPACT_ATOMS: atom_id res chain seq x y z
N GLY A 1 -3.58 -0.62 -8.26
CA GLY A 1 -4.82 -0.05 -8.84
C GLY A 1 -4.48 0.93 -9.95
N VAL A 2 -5.42 1.30 -10.81
CA VAL A 2 -5.18 2.34 -11.83
C VAL A 2 -5.07 3.71 -11.15
N GLY A 3 -4.03 4.48 -11.49
CA GLY A 3 -3.75 5.80 -10.90
C GLY A 3 -3.08 5.76 -9.52
N TYR A 4 -2.74 4.58 -9.00
CA TYR A 4 -2.06 4.46 -7.71
C TYR A 4 -0.56 4.59 -7.89
N ARG A 5 0.06 5.41 -7.04
CA ARG A 5 1.50 5.68 -7.07
C ARG A 5 2.05 5.81 -5.67
N ALA A 6 3.25 5.31 -5.45
CA ALA A 6 4.05 5.51 -4.26
C ALA A 6 5.36 6.17 -4.64
N ALA A 7 5.81 7.12 -3.83
CA ALA A 7 7.12 7.76 -3.93
C ALA A 7 7.72 7.89 -2.53
N VAL A 8 9.04 7.90 -2.43
CA VAL A 8 9.76 8.17 -1.18
C VAL A 8 10.46 9.51 -1.34
N GLN A 9 10.23 10.43 -0.40
CA GLN A 9 10.86 11.75 -0.36
C GLN A 9 11.18 12.12 1.08
N ASN A 10 12.40 12.59 1.36
CA ASN A 10 12.79 13.17 2.65
C ASN A 10 12.37 12.34 3.90
N ASN A 11 12.57 11.02 3.87
CA ASN A 11 12.14 10.08 4.93
C ASN A 11 10.61 9.94 5.11
N GLU A 12 9.82 10.35 4.13
CA GLU A 12 8.39 10.11 4.07
C GLU A 12 8.02 9.30 2.83
N ILE A 13 7.00 8.45 2.97
CA ILE A 13 6.34 7.80 1.84
C ILE A 13 5.15 8.67 1.45
N ILE A 14 5.12 9.09 0.20
CA ILE A 14 3.99 9.79 -0.42
C ILE A 14 3.17 8.77 -1.20
N LEU A 15 1.92 8.58 -0.80
CA LEU A 15 0.98 7.65 -1.41
C LEU A 15 -0.14 8.41 -2.11
N ASN A 16 -0.24 8.20 -3.42
CA ASN A 16 -1.35 8.67 -4.24
C ASN A 16 -2.33 7.50 -4.44
N LEU A 17 -3.40 7.47 -3.65
CA LEU A 17 -4.37 6.37 -3.60
C LEU A 17 -5.74 6.72 -4.23
N GLY A 18 -5.81 7.85 -4.94
CA GLY A 18 -7.06 8.38 -5.51
C GLY A 18 -7.87 9.25 -4.54
N TYR A 19 -7.27 9.70 -3.44
CA TYR A 19 -7.80 10.79 -2.62
C TYR A 19 -7.50 12.15 -3.27
N SER A 20 -8.20 13.20 -2.82
CA SER A 20 -7.99 14.57 -3.30
C SER A 20 -6.61 15.15 -2.94
N HIS A 21 -5.97 14.62 -1.90
CA HIS A 21 -4.64 14.99 -1.44
C HIS A 21 -3.75 13.75 -1.29
N PRO A 22 -2.42 13.89 -1.43
CA PRO A 22 -1.49 12.80 -1.17
C PRO A 22 -1.48 12.44 0.31
N VAL A 23 -1.23 11.16 0.60
CA VAL A 23 -1.05 10.67 1.97
C VAL A 23 0.43 10.56 2.27
N ASN A 24 0.92 11.35 3.22
CA ASN A 24 2.30 11.35 3.68
C ASN A 24 2.44 10.50 4.94
N ILE A 25 3.33 9.51 4.91
CA ILE A 25 3.61 8.62 6.03
C ILE A 25 5.08 8.75 6.39
N LYS A 26 5.38 9.11 7.63
CA LYS A 26 6.76 9.18 8.13
C LYS A 26 7.34 7.78 8.29
N ILE A 27 8.55 7.59 7.80
CA ILE A 27 9.27 6.33 7.90
C ILE A 27 10.03 6.30 9.24
N PRO A 28 9.80 5.32 10.11
CA PRO A 28 10.61 5.14 11.31
C PRO A 28 12.07 4.80 10.94
N ASN A 29 13.04 5.32 11.70
CA ASN A 29 14.47 5.17 11.40
C ASN A 29 14.96 3.71 11.24
N ILE A 30 14.26 2.75 11.84
CA ILE A 30 14.62 1.32 11.79
C ILE A 30 14.09 0.61 10.53
N ILE A 31 13.24 1.27 9.74
CA ILE A 31 12.59 0.69 8.57
C ILE A 31 13.15 1.37 7.32
N SER A 32 13.66 0.55 6.40
CA SER A 32 14.05 0.98 5.06
C SER A 32 12.91 0.69 4.09
N VAL A 33 12.56 1.70 3.29
CA VAL A 33 11.48 1.64 2.31
C VAL A 33 12.08 1.86 0.93
N GLU A 34 11.83 0.92 0.04
CA GLU A 34 12.33 0.95 -1.33
C GLU A 34 11.14 0.83 -2.30
N VAL A 35 11.02 1.78 -3.23
CA VAL A 35 10.00 1.74 -4.28
C VAL A 35 10.64 1.14 -5.53
N VAL A 36 10.39 -0.15 -5.76
CA VAL A 36 10.93 -0.88 -6.93
C VAL A 36 10.19 -0.49 -8.21
N GLN A 37 8.89 -0.29 -8.08
CA GLN A 37 8.01 0.21 -9.15
C GLN A 37 7.02 1.16 -8.50
N ASN A 38 6.42 2.06 -9.30
CA ASN A 38 5.47 3.05 -8.79
C ASN A 38 4.30 2.44 -7.99
N THR A 39 3.99 1.15 -8.17
CA THR A 39 2.94 0.42 -7.44
C THR A 39 3.46 -0.63 -6.46
N THR A 40 4.78 -0.85 -6.40
CA THR A 40 5.40 -1.95 -5.65
C THR A 40 6.40 -1.39 -4.66
N ILE A 41 6.10 -1.56 -3.37
CA ILE A 41 6.89 -1.07 -2.24
C ILE A 41 7.50 -2.27 -1.52
N ASN A 42 8.81 -2.23 -1.30
CA ASN A 42 9.53 -3.18 -0.45
C ASN A 42 9.84 -2.52 0.89
N LEU A 43 9.53 -3.23 1.97
CA LEU A 43 9.85 -2.82 3.34
C LEU A 43 10.91 -3.77 3.89
N LYS A 44 11.98 -3.23 4.47
CA LYS A 44 13.07 -3.98 5.10
C LYS A 44 13.29 -3.43 6.51
N SER A 45 13.43 -4.31 7.50
CA SER A 45 13.81 -3.94 8.86
C SER A 45 14.45 -5.12 9.58
N CYS A 46 15.20 -4.85 10.64
CA CYS A 46 15.71 -5.85 11.56
C CYS A 46 14.60 -6.39 12.49
N ASP A 47 13.65 -5.54 12.88
CA ASP A 47 12.55 -5.89 13.78
C ASP A 47 11.28 -6.24 12.98
N LYS A 48 10.80 -7.48 13.16
CA LYS A 48 9.60 -8.00 12.49
C LYS A 48 8.30 -7.39 13.03
N GLU A 49 8.25 -7.04 14.31
CA GLU A 49 7.03 -6.49 14.93
C GLU A 49 6.76 -5.09 14.39
N LEU A 50 7.76 -4.20 14.46
CA LEU A 50 7.69 -2.86 13.89
C LEU A 50 7.45 -2.87 12.38
N LEU A 51 8.09 -3.80 11.66
CA LEU A 51 7.87 -3.98 10.22
C LEU A 51 6.41 -4.35 9.91
N GLY A 52 5.85 -5.31 10.66
CA GLY A 52 4.47 -5.76 10.50
C GLY A 52 3.47 -4.65 10.83
N LEU A 53 3.68 -3.93 11.94
CA LEU A 53 2.86 -2.81 12.35
C LEU A 53 2.86 -1.70 11.29
N PHE A 54 4.04 -1.32 10.79
CA PHE A 54 4.15 -0.29 9.76
C PHE A 54 3.48 -0.72 8.45
N ALA A 55 3.67 -1.97 8.03
CA ALA A 55 3.02 -2.51 6.84
C ALA A 55 1.49 -2.57 6.99
N ALA A 56 0.98 -2.93 8.17
CA ALA A 56 -0.45 -2.91 8.47
C ALA A 56 -1.03 -1.49 8.45
N ASN A 57 -0.30 -0.51 8.99
CA ASN A 57 -0.69 0.90 8.95
C ASN A 57 -0.79 1.42 7.51
N ILE A 58 0.18 1.08 6.65
CA ILE A 58 0.13 1.45 5.22
C ILE A 58 -1.11 0.83 4.56
N ARG A 59 -1.36 -0.46 4.80
CA ARG A 59 -2.52 -1.18 4.24
C ARG A 59 -3.85 -0.57 4.68
N ALA A 60 -3.96 -0.11 5.93
CA ALA A 60 -5.19 0.45 6.49
C ALA A 60 -5.71 1.66 5.69
N TRP A 61 -4.83 2.46 5.09
CA TRP A 61 -5.22 3.61 4.27
C TRP A 61 -6.10 3.25 3.08
N ARG A 62 -5.83 2.12 2.42
CA ARG A 62 -6.67 1.67 1.31
C ARG A 62 -6.71 0.15 1.26
N GLN A 63 -7.62 -0.40 2.05
CA GLN A 63 -7.89 -1.83 2.05
C GLN A 63 -8.34 -2.31 0.66
N PRO A 64 -7.98 -3.55 0.28
CA PRO A 64 -8.37 -4.12 -1.00
C PRO A 64 -9.89 -4.29 -1.08
N GLU A 65 -10.50 -3.72 -2.11
CA GLU A 65 -11.95 -3.83 -2.32
C GLU A 65 -12.38 -5.24 -2.76
N PRO A 66 -13.58 -5.71 -2.35
CA PRO A 66 -14.05 -7.06 -2.62
C PRO A 66 -14.48 -7.28 -4.08
N TYR A 67 -14.59 -6.24 -4.92
CA TYR A 67 -15.03 -6.39 -6.31
C TYR A 67 -13.84 -6.41 -7.27
N LYS A 68 -13.13 -5.29 -7.41
CA LYS A 68 -12.01 -5.16 -8.35
C LYS A 68 -10.64 -5.46 -7.72
N GLY A 69 -10.58 -5.76 -6.42
CA GLY A 69 -9.33 -6.02 -5.71
C GLY A 69 -8.35 -4.84 -5.70
N LYS A 70 -8.82 -3.62 -5.95
CA LYS A 70 -7.97 -2.42 -5.88
C LYS A 70 -7.74 -2.03 -4.41
N GLY A 71 -6.50 -1.74 -4.10
CA GLY A 71 -6.07 -1.31 -2.78
C GLY A 71 -4.61 -1.65 -2.60
N ILE A 72 -4.17 -1.59 -1.35
CA ILE A 72 -2.85 -2.02 -0.91
C ILE A 72 -2.99 -3.47 -0.44
N LEU A 73 -2.15 -4.34 -0.98
CA LEU A 73 -2.18 -5.78 -0.75
C LEU A 73 -0.76 -6.28 -0.52
N TYR A 74 -0.64 -7.36 0.26
CA TYR A 74 0.63 -8.04 0.40
C TYR A 74 0.94 -8.86 -0.86
N LYS A 75 2.22 -9.07 -1.13
CA LYS A 75 2.64 -9.88 -2.28
C LYS A 75 2.15 -11.32 -2.08
N GLY A 76 1.33 -11.79 -3.03
CA GLY A 76 0.76 -13.14 -2.99
C GLY A 76 -0.50 -13.30 -2.14
N GLU A 77 -1.06 -12.22 -1.62
CA GLU A 77 -2.30 -12.27 -0.84
C GLU A 77 -3.52 -12.65 -1.69
N GLN A 78 -4.30 -13.61 -1.20
CA GLN A 78 -5.57 -14.00 -1.81
C GLN A 78 -6.73 -13.14 -1.31
N ILE A 79 -7.38 -12.42 -2.22
CA ILE A 79 -8.55 -11.59 -1.91
C ILE A 79 -9.81 -12.31 -2.38
N ILE A 80 -10.78 -12.47 -1.48
CA ILE A 80 -12.10 -13.02 -1.82
C ILE A 80 -12.84 -11.99 -2.67
N ARG A 81 -13.06 -12.31 -3.95
CA ARG A 81 -13.75 -11.43 -4.88
C ARG A 81 -15.24 -11.78 -4.97
N LYS A 82 -16.09 -10.77 -4.94
CA LYS A 82 -17.52 -10.86 -5.22
C LYS A 82 -17.78 -10.46 -6.66
N ALA A 83 -18.67 -11.19 -7.32
CA ALA A 83 -19.13 -10.80 -8.65
C ALA A 83 -19.85 -9.46 -8.58
N GLY A 84 -19.50 -8.55 -9.49
CA GLY A 84 -20.28 -7.33 -9.72
C GLY A 84 -21.62 -7.65 -10.39
N LYS A 85 -22.48 -6.65 -10.53
CA LYS A 85 -23.68 -6.79 -11.35
C LYS A 85 -23.24 -6.99 -12.80
N SER A 86 -23.66 -8.09 -13.42
CA SER A 86 -23.40 -8.36 -14.84
C SER A 86 -24.26 -7.39 -15.66
N ALA A 87 -23.70 -6.23 -16.02
CA ALA A 87 -24.27 -5.41 -17.08
C ALA A 87 -23.75 -6.01 -18.39
N LYS A 88 -24.68 -6.53 -19.19
CA LYS A 88 -24.44 -6.94 -20.58
C LYS A 88 -24.14 -5.71 -21.42
#